data_AF-N0BLV6-F1
#
_entry.id   AF-N0BLV6-F1
#
_cell.length_a   1.000
_cell.length_b   1.000
_cell.length_c   1.000
_cell.angle_alpha   90.00
_cell.angle_beta   90.00
_cell.angle_gamma   90.00
#
_symmetry.space_group_name_H-M   'P 1'
#
loop_
_entity.id
_entity.type
_entity.pdbx_description
1 polymer ?
#
loop_
_entity_poly.entity_id
_entity_poly.type
_entity_poly.pdbx_seq_one_letter_code
_entity_poly.pdbx_strand_id
1 'polypeptide(L)'
;MDSIWNFLITALMDSNWALALLTLALVIITAWYARSNHKYVKLFEKERKRRVIGEIARSIFSPILTSLSISKEYLEKGYFIILRQDKVRLDLLSSPNYYLKEKVNIHTQNRYSGVYCSAEYLLSFSDEILDKHISKIRELSQEFDEYRNRLEVLLKEIVPVVFSEFRDFCEEIIEEYRKSEQSIKIEKDDDYYRLLSYVIGGTKSLPDGHEWKEFWEKYRTKMLSWILQDPSLREKIDRFNKIKEELINTINKLEEEINNLFKEWRNEYGLTALEMRQYQGYISM
;
A
#
# COMPACT_ATOMS: atom_id res chain seq x y z
N MET A 1 73.65 23.94 -39.09
CA MET A 1 72.20 23.77 -38.83
C MET A 1 71.70 22.37 -39.21
N ASP A 2 72.45 21.58 -39.98
CA ASP A 2 72.05 20.21 -40.35
C ASP A 2 72.28 19.14 -39.27
N SER A 3 73.05 19.41 -38.21
CA SER A 3 73.30 18.41 -37.16
C SER A 3 72.19 18.31 -36.11
N ILE A 4 71.40 19.36 -35.89
CA ILE A 4 70.28 19.33 -34.94
C ILE A 4 69.06 18.63 -35.56
N TRP A 5 68.83 18.84 -36.86
CA TRP A 5 67.82 18.11 -37.62
C TRP A 5 68.20 16.64 -37.77
N ASN A 6 69.47 16.31 -38.04
CA ASN A 6 69.91 14.92 -38.02
C ASN A 6 69.84 14.29 -36.63
N PHE A 7 70.12 15.01 -35.54
CA PHE A 7 69.96 14.47 -34.18
C PHE A 7 68.48 14.21 -33.85
N LEU A 8 67.58 15.11 -34.24
CA LEU A 8 66.13 14.92 -34.07
C LEU A 8 65.59 13.77 -34.93
N ILE A 9 66.08 13.59 -36.16
CA ILE A 9 65.70 12.50 -37.06
C ILE A 9 66.29 11.16 -36.59
N THR A 10 67.50 11.15 -36.03
CA THR A 10 68.14 9.93 -35.49
C THR A 10 67.51 9.51 -34.15
N ALA A 11 67.09 10.47 -33.31
CA ALA A 11 66.30 10.20 -32.11
C ALA A 11 64.87 9.73 -32.45
N LEU A 12 64.32 10.14 -33.60
CA LEU A 12 63.10 9.58 -34.20
C LEU A 12 63.30 8.17 -34.80
N MET A 13 64.55 7.74 -35.06
CA MET A 13 64.89 6.46 -35.69
C MET A 13 65.31 5.35 -34.71
N ASP A 14 65.38 5.59 -33.40
CA ASP A 14 65.39 4.47 -32.45
C ASP A 14 63.96 3.96 -32.32
N SER A 15 63.64 2.92 -33.10
CA SER A 15 62.29 2.32 -33.15
C SER A 15 61.75 1.98 -31.76
N ASN A 16 62.64 1.74 -30.79
CA ASN A 16 62.34 1.50 -29.38
C ASN A 16 61.70 2.71 -28.67
N TRP A 17 62.12 3.95 -28.97
CA TRP A 17 61.52 5.16 -28.38
C TRP A 17 60.15 5.46 -28.98
N ALA A 18 59.99 5.27 -30.30
CA ALA A 18 58.70 5.36 -30.96
C ALA A 18 57.73 4.28 -30.45
N LEU A 19 58.21 3.04 -30.24
CA LEU A 19 57.42 1.96 -29.64
C LEU A 19 57.04 2.27 -28.19
N ALA A 20 57.96 2.83 -27.40
CA ALA A 20 57.70 3.20 -26.02
C ALA A 20 56.63 4.30 -25.90
N LEU A 21 56.69 5.33 -26.76
CA LEU A 21 55.69 6.38 -26.83
C LEU A 21 54.32 5.86 -27.30
N LEU A 22 54.30 4.99 -28.32
CA LEU A 22 53.06 4.34 -28.78
C LEU A 22 52.45 3.42 -27.72
N THR A 23 53.29 2.68 -26.99
CA THR A 23 52.86 1.82 -25.88
C THR A 23 52.31 2.65 -24.73
N LEU A 24 52.98 3.76 -24.36
CA LEU A 24 52.50 4.68 -23.34
C LEU A 24 51.16 5.32 -23.74
N ALA A 25 51.04 5.77 -25.00
CA ALA A 25 49.78 6.30 -25.52
C ALA A 25 48.66 5.24 -25.48
N LEU A 26 48.96 4.00 -25.87
CA LEU A 26 48.00 2.89 -25.82
C LEU A 26 47.56 2.60 -24.38
N VAL A 27 48.49 2.57 -23.41
CA VAL A 27 48.21 2.39 -21.97
C VAL A 27 47.33 3.51 -21.43
N ILE A 28 47.60 4.76 -21.80
CA ILE A 28 46.77 5.91 -21.39
C ILE A 28 45.36 5.79 -21.97
N ILE A 29 45.23 5.42 -23.25
CA ILE A 29 43.92 5.22 -23.90
C ILE A 29 43.16 4.07 -23.26
N THR A 30 43.81 2.94 -22.97
CA THR A 30 43.17 1.78 -22.32
C THR A 30 42.78 2.10 -20.87
N ALA A 31 43.62 2.81 -20.11
CA ALA A 31 43.29 3.25 -18.76
C ALA A 31 42.11 4.23 -18.75
N TRP A 32 42.06 5.17 -19.71
CA TRP A 32 40.94 6.08 -19.88
C TRP A 32 39.66 5.33 -20.26
N TYR A 33 39.74 4.39 -21.21
CA TYR A 33 38.61 3.58 -21.65
C TYR A 33 38.09 2.68 -20.52
N ALA A 34 38.96 2.03 -19.75
CA ALA A 34 38.59 1.23 -18.58
C ALA A 34 37.90 2.08 -17.51
N ARG A 35 38.41 3.28 -17.24
CA ARG A 35 37.78 4.24 -16.30
C ARG A 35 36.42 4.71 -16.80
N SER A 36 36.30 4.97 -18.10
CA SER A 36 35.04 5.39 -18.73
C SER A 36 34.01 4.25 -18.67
N ASN A 37 34.38 3.04 -19.06
CA ASN A 37 33.53 1.85 -18.95
C ASN A 37 33.11 1.58 -17.51
N HIS A 38 34.01 1.70 -16.54
CA HIS A 38 33.65 1.55 -15.13
C HIS A 38 32.59 2.58 -14.69
N LYS A 39 32.71 3.83 -15.19
CA LYS A 39 31.69 4.86 -14.95
C LYS A 39 30.35 4.51 -15.61
N TYR A 40 30.35 4.00 -16.84
CA TYR A 40 29.13 3.56 -17.53
C TYR A 40 28.46 2.36 -16.85
N VAL A 41 29.23 1.35 -16.45
CA VAL A 41 28.71 0.18 -15.72
C VAL A 41 28.01 0.61 -14.42
N LYS A 42 28.63 1.51 -13.65
CA LYS A 42 28.02 2.07 -12.43
C LYS A 42 26.71 2.82 -12.71
N LEU A 43 26.62 3.55 -13.83
CA LEU A 43 25.39 4.23 -14.22
C LEU A 43 24.27 3.24 -14.58
N PHE A 44 24.60 2.18 -15.33
CA PHE A 44 23.65 1.11 -15.64
C PHE A 44 23.18 0.34 -14.41
N GLU A 45 24.07 0.06 -13.46
CA GLU A 45 23.72 -0.57 -12.18
C GLU A 45 22.75 0.31 -11.39
N LYS A 46 23.04 1.62 -11.28
CA LYS A 46 22.16 2.57 -10.59
C LYS A 46 20.79 2.66 -11.24
N GLU A 47 20.73 2.72 -12.57
CA GLU A 47 19.47 2.77 -13.30
C GLU A 47 18.67 1.45 -13.16
N ARG A 48 19.35 0.30 -13.20
CA ARG A 48 18.72 -1.01 -12.96
C ARG A 48 18.13 -1.09 -11.55
N LYS A 49 18.89 -0.69 -10.52
CA LYS A 49 18.40 -0.63 -9.13
C LYS A 49 17.19 0.30 -9.01
N ARG A 50 17.25 1.50 -9.60
CA ARG A 50 16.14 2.47 -9.64
C ARG A 50 14.85 1.84 -10.21
N ARG A 51 14.96 1.11 -11.33
CA ARG A 51 13.81 0.43 -11.96
C ARG A 51 13.22 -0.67 -11.08
N VAL A 52 14.06 -1.51 -10.47
CA VAL A 52 13.61 -2.60 -9.59
C VAL A 52 12.88 -2.04 -8.38
N ILE A 53 13.43 -1.01 -7.74
CA ILE A 53 12.81 -0.35 -6.58
C ILE A 53 11.48 0.30 -6.96
N GLY A 54 11.44 1.01 -8.10
CA GLY A 54 10.19 1.56 -8.63
C GLY A 54 9.17 0.47 -8.97
N GLU A 55 9.58 -0.75 -9.27
CA GLU A 55 8.67 -1.88 -9.49
C GLU A 55 8.14 -2.45 -8.16
N ILE A 56 9.00 -2.63 -7.15
CA ILE A 56 8.58 -3.03 -5.79
C ILE A 56 7.56 -2.02 -5.23
N ALA A 57 7.84 -0.73 -5.43
CA ALA A 57 6.96 0.35 -5.03
C ALA A 57 5.53 0.15 -5.53
N ARG A 58 5.41 -0.06 -6.84
CA ARG A 58 4.13 -0.11 -7.57
C ARG A 58 3.40 -1.43 -7.38
N SER A 59 4.14 -2.54 -7.28
CA SER A 59 3.55 -3.88 -7.26
C SER A 59 3.21 -4.39 -5.86
N ILE A 60 3.78 -3.83 -4.80
CA ILE A 60 3.58 -4.34 -3.42
C ILE A 60 3.13 -3.24 -2.49
N PHE A 61 3.98 -2.23 -2.29
CA PHE A 61 3.72 -1.24 -1.25
C PHE A 61 2.59 -0.26 -1.60
N SER A 62 2.44 0.14 -2.87
CA SER A 62 1.30 0.95 -3.33
C SER A 62 -0.06 0.27 -3.08
N PRO A 63 -0.25 -1.01 -3.46
CA PRO A 63 -1.46 -1.77 -3.09
C PRO A 63 -1.69 -1.87 -1.58
N ILE A 64 -0.63 -2.11 -0.79
CA ILE A 64 -0.73 -2.16 0.68
C ILE A 64 -1.26 -0.82 1.20
N LEU A 65 -0.63 0.30 0.83
CA LEU A 65 -1.08 1.63 1.25
C LEU A 65 -2.51 1.95 0.80
N THR A 66 -2.88 1.55 -0.41
CA THR A 66 -4.25 1.74 -0.90
C THR A 66 -5.25 0.95 -0.04
N SER A 67 -4.93 -0.31 0.27
CA SER A 67 -5.76 -1.15 1.13
C SER A 67 -5.87 -0.60 2.56
N LEU A 68 -4.76 -0.10 3.11
CA LEU A 68 -4.71 0.52 4.43
C LEU A 68 -5.55 1.80 4.48
N SER A 69 -5.40 2.67 3.49
CA SER A 69 -6.17 3.92 3.35
C SER A 69 -7.66 3.65 3.30
N ILE A 70 -8.08 2.69 2.46
CA ILE A 70 -9.47 2.25 2.36
C ILE A 70 -9.97 1.70 3.70
N SER A 71 -9.20 0.79 4.32
CA SER A 71 -9.58 0.18 5.61
C SER A 71 -9.75 1.23 6.70
N LYS A 72 -8.81 2.18 6.79
CA LYS A 72 -8.85 3.30 7.73
C LYS A 72 -10.06 4.18 7.51
N GLU A 73 -10.34 4.58 6.27
CA GLU A 73 -11.52 5.38 5.93
C GLU A 73 -12.81 4.70 6.39
N TYR A 74 -12.94 3.39 6.14
CA TYR A 74 -14.11 2.64 6.58
C TYR A 74 -14.22 2.54 8.10
N LEU A 75 -13.12 2.25 8.81
CA LEU A 75 -13.09 2.16 10.27
C LEU A 75 -13.43 3.52 10.91
N GLU A 76 -12.88 4.62 10.39
CA GLU A 76 -13.14 5.99 10.85
C GLU A 76 -14.61 6.40 10.62
N LYS A 77 -15.18 6.00 9.49
CA LYS A 77 -16.60 6.25 9.19
C LYS A 77 -17.56 5.27 9.87
N GLY A 78 -17.06 4.24 10.57
CA GLY A 78 -17.87 3.26 11.31
C GLY A 78 -18.47 2.15 10.45
N TYR A 79 -17.94 1.89 9.27
CA TYR A 79 -18.37 0.75 8.45
C TYR A 79 -17.60 -0.51 8.86
N PHE A 80 -18.32 -1.52 9.37
CA PHE A 80 -17.75 -2.84 9.57
C PHE A 80 -18.14 -3.84 8.49
N ILE A 81 -19.03 -3.48 7.55
CA ILE A 81 -19.48 -4.40 6.49
C ILE A 81 -18.28 -4.92 5.68
N ILE A 82 -17.25 -4.10 5.49
CA ILE A 82 -15.99 -4.50 4.86
C ILE A 82 -15.19 -5.56 5.63
N LEU A 83 -15.41 -5.66 6.96
CA LEU A 83 -14.80 -6.67 7.82
C LEU A 83 -15.50 -8.02 7.67
N ARG A 84 -16.73 -8.08 7.17
CA ARG A 84 -17.46 -9.36 7.10
C ARG A 84 -16.99 -10.33 6.03
N GLN A 85 -16.09 -9.89 5.14
CA GLN A 85 -15.56 -10.59 3.96
C GLN A 85 -16.56 -11.44 3.17
N ASP A 86 -16.65 -11.16 1.87
CA ASP A 86 -16.60 -12.28 0.92
C ASP A 86 -15.21 -12.42 0.28
N LYS A 87 -14.51 -11.31 -0.04
CA LYS A 87 -13.07 -11.26 -0.40
C LYS A 87 -12.52 -9.84 -0.18
N VAL A 88 -11.42 -9.66 0.57
CA VAL A 88 -10.67 -8.40 0.54
C VAL A 88 -9.82 -8.37 -0.74
N ARG A 89 -10.14 -7.41 -1.61
CA ARG A 89 -9.56 -7.20 -2.94
C ARG A 89 -8.32 -6.30 -2.83
N LEU A 90 -7.14 -6.83 -3.16
CA LEU A 90 -5.96 -6.02 -3.47
C LEU A 90 -5.88 -5.89 -5.00
N ASP A 91 -6.41 -4.79 -5.53
CA ASP A 91 -6.30 -4.48 -6.95
C ASP A 91 -4.89 -4.02 -7.30
N LEU A 92 -4.23 -4.78 -8.16
CA LEU A 92 -3.03 -4.32 -8.84
C LEU A 92 -3.45 -3.55 -10.09
N LEU A 93 -3.21 -2.25 -10.08
CA LEU A 93 -3.56 -1.34 -11.18
C LEU A 93 -2.79 -1.61 -12.49
N SER A 94 -1.84 -2.54 -12.53
CA SER A 94 -1.11 -2.90 -13.74
C SER A 94 -0.46 -4.28 -13.68
N SER A 95 -0.49 -5.01 -14.81
CA SER A 95 0.21 -6.29 -15.00
C SER A 95 1.73 -6.14 -14.84
N PRO A 96 2.41 -7.05 -14.11
CA PRO A 96 3.85 -7.02 -13.94
C PRO A 96 4.60 -7.28 -15.26
N ASN A 97 5.82 -6.76 -15.38
CA ASN A 97 6.63 -6.87 -16.60
C ASN A 97 7.10 -8.33 -16.85
N TYR A 98 7.51 -8.63 -18.09
CA TYR A 98 7.96 -9.94 -18.59
C TYR A 98 9.03 -10.62 -17.71
N TYR A 99 9.98 -9.86 -17.15
CA TYR A 99 11.01 -10.39 -16.25
C TYR A 99 10.46 -10.95 -14.92
N LEU A 100 9.32 -10.44 -14.45
CA LEU A 100 8.62 -10.99 -13.29
C LEU A 100 7.73 -12.18 -13.68
N LYS A 101 7.22 -12.26 -14.91
CA LYS A 101 6.37 -13.36 -15.37
C LYS A 101 7.09 -14.72 -15.40
N GLU A 102 8.39 -14.74 -15.68
CA GLU A 102 9.19 -15.98 -15.72
C GLU A 102 9.51 -16.57 -14.33
N LYS A 103 9.35 -15.79 -13.25
CA LYS A 103 9.71 -16.19 -11.88
C LYS A 103 8.53 -16.24 -10.92
N VAL A 104 7.30 -16.14 -11.45
CA VAL A 104 6.07 -16.02 -10.66
C VAL A 104 5.08 -17.09 -11.09
N ASN A 105 4.54 -17.85 -10.12
CA ASN A 105 3.36 -18.66 -10.35
C ASN A 105 2.12 -17.76 -10.29
N ILE A 106 1.65 -17.35 -11.46
CA ILE A 106 0.42 -16.57 -11.62
C ILE A 106 -0.76 -17.53 -11.40
N HIS A 107 -1.47 -17.39 -10.28
CA HIS A 107 -2.77 -18.05 -10.12
C HIS A 107 -3.86 -17.19 -10.75
N THR A 108 -4.24 -17.53 -11.97
CA THR A 108 -5.45 -17.02 -12.62
C THR A 108 -6.61 -17.97 -12.37
N GLN A 109 -7.58 -17.55 -11.56
CA GLN A 109 -8.92 -18.15 -11.57
C GLN A 109 -9.95 -17.07 -11.88
N ASN A 110 -10.56 -17.15 -13.07
CA ASN A 110 -11.49 -16.16 -13.63
C ASN A 110 -10.88 -14.73 -13.67
N ARG A 111 -11.69 -13.68 -13.92
CA ARG A 111 -11.31 -12.28 -14.23
C ARG A 111 -10.49 -11.54 -13.15
N TYR A 112 -9.70 -12.26 -12.36
CA TYR A 112 -9.00 -11.82 -11.16
C TYR A 112 -7.51 -12.16 -11.32
N SER A 113 -6.66 -11.15 -11.12
CA SER A 113 -5.20 -11.31 -11.09
C SER A 113 -4.65 -10.65 -9.83
N GLY A 114 -4.44 -11.44 -8.79
CA GLY A 114 -3.55 -11.07 -7.68
C GLY A 114 -2.14 -11.52 -8.04
N VAL A 115 -1.17 -10.60 -8.00
CA VAL A 115 0.25 -10.95 -8.12
C VAL A 115 0.77 -11.15 -6.72
N TYR A 116 1.01 -12.40 -6.36
CA TYR A 116 1.96 -12.69 -5.31
C TYR A 116 3.34 -12.56 -5.94
N CYS A 117 4.05 -11.47 -5.66
CA CYS A 117 5.50 -11.56 -5.70
C CYS A 117 5.85 -12.68 -4.72
N SER A 118 6.57 -13.72 -5.15
CA SER A 118 7.00 -14.71 -4.16
C SER A 118 7.76 -13.94 -3.09
N ALA A 119 7.38 -14.14 -1.82
CA ALA A 119 8.11 -13.52 -0.71
C ALA A 119 9.62 -13.80 -0.86
N GLU A 120 9.99 -14.93 -1.48
CA GLU A 120 11.34 -15.31 -1.91
C GLU A 120 12.04 -14.29 -2.84
N TYR A 121 11.37 -13.70 -3.84
CA TYR A 121 12.01 -12.71 -4.71
C TYR A 121 12.30 -11.40 -3.97
N LEU A 122 11.36 -10.93 -3.12
CA LEU A 122 11.58 -9.79 -2.24
C LEU A 122 12.70 -10.04 -1.23
N LEU A 123 12.73 -11.26 -0.68
CA LEU A 123 13.76 -11.72 0.25
C LEU A 123 15.12 -11.96 -0.41
N SER A 124 15.16 -12.17 -1.74
CA SER A 124 16.40 -12.33 -2.50
C SER A 124 17.01 -10.99 -2.92
N PHE A 125 16.27 -9.89 -2.78
CA PHE A 125 16.74 -8.55 -3.11
C PHE A 125 17.48 -7.97 -1.90
N SER A 126 18.82 -8.12 -1.89
CA SER A 126 19.67 -7.50 -0.88
C SER A 126 19.74 -5.99 -1.11
N ASP A 127 19.08 -5.23 -0.24
CA ASP A 127 19.05 -3.78 -0.23
C ASP A 127 19.02 -3.31 1.23
N GLU A 128 20.06 -2.61 1.66
CA GLU A 128 20.24 -2.22 3.06
C GLU A 128 19.07 -1.37 3.61
N ILE A 129 18.46 -0.54 2.75
CA ILE A 129 17.29 0.27 3.11
C ILE A 129 16.07 -0.64 3.30
N LEU A 130 15.81 -1.56 2.37
CA LEU A 130 14.73 -2.54 2.52
C LEU A 130 14.91 -3.40 3.77
N ASP A 131 16.12 -3.92 3.99
CA ASP A 131 16.44 -4.82 5.11
C ASP A 131 16.22 -4.14 6.47
N LYS A 132 16.46 -2.82 6.55
CA LYS A 132 16.20 -2.00 7.75
C LYS A 132 14.71 -1.91 8.11
N HIS A 133 13.82 -1.85 7.12
CA HIS A 133 12.39 -1.61 7.33
C HIS A 133 11.53 -2.89 7.25
N ILE A 134 11.95 -3.91 6.51
CA ILE A 134 11.13 -5.08 6.17
C ILE A 134 10.64 -5.87 7.39
N SER A 135 11.48 -5.97 8.43
CA SER A 135 11.11 -6.66 9.67
C SER A 135 9.97 -5.95 10.38
N LYS A 136 10.01 -4.61 10.47
CA LYS A 136 8.96 -3.83 11.12
C LYS A 136 7.67 -3.81 10.33
N ILE A 137 7.76 -3.70 9.00
CA ILE A 137 6.61 -3.81 8.09
C ILE A 137 5.89 -5.16 8.28
N ARG A 138 6.64 -6.26 8.41
CA ARG A 138 6.06 -7.60 8.67
C ARG A 138 5.36 -7.69 10.02
N GLU A 139 6.01 -7.23 11.08
CA GLU A 139 5.44 -7.19 12.43
C GLU A 139 4.10 -6.41 12.45
N LEU A 140 4.10 -5.19 11.91
CA LEU A 140 2.90 -4.35 11.83
C LEU A 140 1.80 -4.95 10.94
N SER A 141 2.16 -5.67 9.88
CA SER A 141 1.19 -6.37 9.03
C SER A 141 0.53 -7.54 9.77
N GLN A 142 1.29 -8.27 10.59
CA GLN A 142 0.77 -9.33 11.43
C GLN A 142 -0.17 -8.79 12.52
N GLU A 143 0.22 -7.70 13.18
CA GLU A 143 -0.64 -7.00 14.16
C GLU A 143 -1.95 -6.53 13.51
N PHE A 144 -1.88 -5.97 12.29
CA PHE A 144 -3.06 -5.55 11.53
C PHE A 144 -4.02 -6.73 11.30
N ASP A 145 -3.51 -7.86 10.82
CA ASP A 145 -4.33 -9.07 10.57
C ASP A 145 -4.92 -9.62 11.87
N GLU A 146 -4.18 -9.61 12.98
CA GLU A 146 -4.68 -10.05 14.28
C GLU A 146 -5.85 -9.19 14.76
N TYR A 147 -5.68 -7.86 14.76
CA TYR A 147 -6.75 -6.95 15.18
C TYR A 147 -7.96 -7.01 14.27
N ARG A 148 -7.76 -7.11 12.95
CA ARG A 148 -8.84 -7.33 12.00
C ARG A 148 -9.61 -8.61 12.32
N ASN A 149 -8.92 -9.73 12.48
CA ASN A 149 -9.55 -11.02 12.81
C ASN A 149 -10.32 -10.95 14.13
N ARG A 150 -9.80 -10.28 15.14
CA ARG A 150 -10.49 -10.07 16.42
C ARG A 150 -11.78 -9.25 16.25
N LEU A 151 -11.80 -8.22 15.41
CA LEU A 151 -13.03 -7.50 15.07
C LEU A 151 -14.03 -8.41 14.35
N GLU A 152 -13.58 -9.22 13.39
CA GLU A 152 -14.45 -10.15 12.67
C GLU A 152 -15.11 -11.18 13.58
N VAL A 153 -14.35 -11.72 14.55
CA VAL A 153 -14.88 -12.64 15.56
C VAL A 153 -15.95 -11.96 16.41
N LEU A 154 -15.67 -10.76 16.93
CA LEU A 154 -16.67 -10.01 17.71
C LEU A 154 -17.93 -9.71 16.91
N LEU A 155 -17.80 -9.38 15.62
CA LEU A 155 -18.96 -9.15 14.77
C LEU A 155 -19.79 -10.42 14.57
N LYS A 156 -19.15 -11.59 14.40
CA LYS A 156 -19.84 -12.88 14.32
C LYS A 156 -20.57 -13.23 15.62
N GLU A 157 -20.13 -12.70 16.76
CA GLU A 157 -20.79 -12.89 18.05
C GLU A 157 -21.92 -11.88 18.33
N ILE A 158 -21.83 -10.66 17.80
CA ILE A 158 -22.84 -9.61 18.03
C ILE A 158 -23.98 -9.76 17.04
N VAL A 159 -23.64 -9.86 15.76
CA VAL A 159 -24.59 -9.63 14.66
C VAL A 159 -25.72 -10.64 14.65
N PRO A 160 -25.48 -11.96 14.64
CA PRO A 160 -26.57 -12.92 14.51
C PRO A 160 -27.52 -12.92 15.72
N VAL A 161 -27.02 -12.47 16.88
CA VAL A 161 -27.79 -12.41 18.11
C VAL A 161 -28.83 -11.29 18.06
N VAL A 162 -28.49 -10.17 17.44
CA VAL A 162 -29.30 -8.93 17.54
C VAL A 162 -30.02 -8.58 16.25
N PHE A 163 -29.68 -9.21 15.12
CA PHE A 163 -30.09 -8.72 13.81
C PHE A 163 -31.60 -8.76 13.58
N SER A 164 -32.28 -9.84 13.98
CA SER A 164 -33.74 -9.95 13.83
C SER A 164 -34.47 -8.91 14.67
N GLU A 165 -34.11 -8.78 15.94
CA GLU A 165 -34.73 -7.84 16.88
C GLU A 165 -34.44 -6.39 16.48
N PHE A 166 -33.23 -6.12 16.00
CA PHE A 166 -32.84 -4.81 15.48
C PHE A 166 -33.61 -4.43 14.21
N ARG A 167 -33.85 -5.40 13.32
CA ARG A 167 -34.67 -5.21 12.13
C ARG A 167 -36.09 -4.84 12.51
N ASP A 168 -36.73 -5.61 13.39
CA ASP A 168 -38.11 -5.34 13.84
C ASP A 168 -38.22 -3.92 14.45
N PHE A 169 -37.26 -3.55 15.30
CA PHE A 169 -37.16 -2.21 15.86
C PHE A 169 -36.96 -1.11 14.78
N CYS A 170 -36.16 -1.38 13.75
CA CYS A 170 -35.97 -0.44 12.65
C CYS A 170 -37.24 -0.28 11.82
N GLU A 171 -37.99 -1.37 11.56
CA GLU A 171 -39.26 -1.33 10.84
C GLU A 171 -40.28 -0.41 11.55
N GLU A 172 -40.38 -0.49 12.88
CA GLU A 172 -41.22 0.42 13.67
C GLU A 172 -40.85 1.90 13.49
N ILE A 173 -39.55 2.21 13.51
CA ILE A 173 -39.05 3.59 13.37
C ILE A 173 -39.18 4.09 11.93
N ILE A 174 -39.00 3.22 10.94
CA ILE A 174 -39.19 3.55 9.53
C ILE A 174 -40.66 3.91 9.27
N GLU A 175 -41.60 3.16 9.82
CA GLU A 175 -43.03 3.48 9.73
C GLU A 175 -43.37 4.80 10.44
N GLU A 176 -42.75 5.08 11.60
CA GLU A 176 -42.86 6.39 12.27
C GLU A 176 -42.35 7.53 11.36
N TYR A 177 -41.24 7.32 10.65
CA TYR A 177 -40.68 8.30 9.72
C TYR A 177 -41.56 8.54 8.49
N ARG A 178 -42.12 7.48 7.91
CA ARG A 178 -43.01 7.56 6.73
C ARG A 178 -44.30 8.32 7.04
N LYS A 179 -44.80 8.25 8.27
CA LYS A 179 -45.96 9.05 8.73
C LYS A 179 -45.73 10.56 8.71
N SER A 180 -44.47 11.02 8.69
CA SER A 180 -44.12 12.44 8.52
C SER A 180 -43.99 12.89 7.05
N GLU A 181 -44.61 12.17 6.10
CA GLU A 181 -44.57 12.43 4.64
C GLU A 181 -43.16 12.37 4.00
N GLN A 182 -42.17 11.82 4.71
CA GLN A 182 -40.81 11.64 4.21
C GLN A 182 -40.64 10.23 3.61
N SER A 183 -40.15 10.17 2.37
CA SER A 183 -39.88 8.89 1.69
C SER A 183 -38.50 8.36 2.05
N ILE A 184 -38.41 7.12 2.53
CA ILE A 184 -37.15 6.40 2.73
C ILE A 184 -37.25 4.97 2.21
N LYS A 185 -36.18 4.51 1.54
CA LYS A 185 -36.04 3.15 1.04
C LYS A 185 -35.04 2.39 1.90
N ILE A 186 -35.58 1.62 2.84
CA ILE A 186 -34.89 0.60 3.63
C ILE A 186 -35.82 -0.61 3.55
N GLU A 187 -35.47 -1.58 2.72
CA GLU A 187 -36.38 -2.68 2.36
C GLU A 187 -35.68 -4.04 2.36
N LYS A 188 -34.35 -4.07 2.24
CA LYS A 188 -33.56 -5.29 2.13
C LYS A 188 -32.79 -5.56 3.42
N ASP A 189 -32.51 -6.83 3.71
CA ASP A 189 -31.67 -7.23 4.85
C ASP A 189 -30.30 -6.54 4.85
N ASP A 190 -29.71 -6.31 3.67
CA ASP A 190 -28.46 -5.57 3.51
C ASP A 190 -28.56 -4.13 4.04
N ASP A 191 -29.74 -3.50 3.92
CA ASP A 191 -29.95 -2.13 4.39
C ASP A 191 -29.94 -2.07 5.92
N TYR A 192 -30.64 -3.03 6.55
CA TYR A 192 -30.63 -3.20 8.01
C TYR A 192 -29.23 -3.54 8.52
N TYR A 193 -28.47 -4.35 7.79
CA TYR A 193 -27.08 -4.65 8.16
C TYR A 193 -26.21 -3.40 8.10
N ARG A 194 -26.45 -2.53 7.13
CA ARG A 194 -25.74 -1.26 7.00
C ARG A 194 -26.10 -0.28 8.10
N LEU A 195 -27.37 -0.18 8.49
CA LEU A 195 -27.79 0.59 9.66
C LEU A 195 -27.15 0.07 10.94
N LEU A 196 -27.20 -1.25 11.17
CA LEU A 196 -26.56 -1.87 12.32
C LEU A 196 -25.04 -1.58 12.35
N SER A 197 -24.41 -1.60 11.18
CA SER A 197 -23.01 -1.21 11.02
C SER A 197 -22.76 0.20 11.49
N TYR A 198 -23.58 1.15 11.08
CA TYR A 198 -23.43 2.55 11.50
C TYR A 198 -23.57 2.74 13.00
N VAL A 199 -24.51 2.02 13.62
CA VAL A 199 -24.76 2.16 15.06
C VAL A 199 -23.59 1.60 15.87
N ILE A 200 -23.20 0.34 15.62
CA ILE A 200 -22.10 -0.31 16.34
C ILE A 200 -20.76 0.35 16.01
N GLY A 201 -20.53 0.73 14.75
CA GLY A 201 -19.30 1.36 14.31
C GLY A 201 -19.13 2.80 14.80
N GLY A 202 -20.20 3.41 15.32
CA GLY A 202 -20.18 4.75 15.90
C GLY A 202 -20.21 5.88 14.86
N THR A 203 -20.87 5.66 13.72
CA THR A 203 -21.00 6.67 12.65
C THR A 203 -21.72 7.91 13.17
N LYS A 204 -21.03 9.05 13.22
CA LYS A 204 -21.62 10.29 13.75
C LYS A 204 -22.59 10.96 12.78
N SER A 205 -22.24 10.97 11.49
CA SER A 205 -23.01 11.61 10.41
C SER A 205 -22.80 10.88 9.09
N LEU A 206 -23.81 10.94 8.22
CA LEU A 206 -23.70 10.44 6.85
C LEU A 206 -23.27 11.58 5.91
N PRO A 207 -22.62 11.27 4.77
CA PRO A 207 -22.23 12.26 3.77
C PRO A 207 -23.43 13.07 3.24
N ASP A 208 -23.15 14.28 2.77
CA ASP A 208 -24.15 15.10 2.07
C ASP A 208 -24.70 14.38 0.84
N GLY A 209 -26.02 14.43 0.66
CA GLY A 209 -26.71 13.72 -0.42
C GLY A 209 -26.95 12.23 -0.16
N HIS A 210 -26.54 11.67 0.98
CA HIS A 210 -26.88 10.29 1.34
C HIS A 210 -28.40 10.17 1.59
N GLU A 211 -29.04 9.19 0.95
CA GLU A 211 -30.50 8.97 0.99
C GLU A 211 -31.08 8.81 2.41
N TRP A 212 -30.31 8.23 3.33
CA TRP A 212 -30.72 8.07 4.73
C TRP A 212 -30.26 9.18 5.68
N LYS A 213 -29.70 10.29 5.19
CA LYS A 213 -29.08 11.31 6.07
C LYS A 213 -30.06 11.88 7.10
N GLU A 214 -31.21 12.39 6.65
CA GLU A 214 -32.23 12.98 7.53
C GLU A 214 -32.76 11.95 8.55
N PHE A 215 -33.02 10.73 8.09
CA PHE A 215 -33.44 9.62 8.95
C PHE A 215 -32.39 9.27 10.00
N TRP A 216 -31.11 9.19 9.61
CA TRP A 216 -30.00 8.90 10.51
C TRP A 216 -29.85 9.99 11.58
N GLU A 217 -29.91 11.26 11.18
CA GLU A 217 -29.82 12.39 12.12
C GLU A 217 -30.96 12.37 13.14
N LYS A 218 -32.17 12.01 12.72
CA LYS A 218 -33.35 11.92 13.59
C LYS A 218 -33.31 10.73 14.56
N TYR A 219 -32.88 9.56 14.11
CA TYR A 219 -33.06 8.31 14.88
C TYR A 219 -31.79 7.60 15.36
N ARG A 220 -30.57 8.02 14.96
CA ARG A 220 -29.33 7.36 15.40
C ARG A 220 -29.22 7.21 16.92
N THR A 221 -29.65 8.22 17.68
CA THR A 221 -29.60 8.19 19.15
C THR A 221 -30.58 7.16 19.72
N LYS A 222 -31.76 7.01 19.10
CA LYS A 222 -32.77 6.01 19.49
C LYS A 222 -32.25 4.59 19.22
N MET A 223 -31.62 4.36 18.06
CA MET A 223 -30.99 3.08 17.72
C MET A 223 -29.81 2.72 18.63
N LEU A 224 -28.92 3.68 18.87
CA LEU A 224 -27.79 3.47 19.79
C LEU A 224 -28.28 3.15 21.20
N SER A 225 -29.28 3.88 21.68
CA SER A 225 -29.85 3.63 23.01
C SER A 225 -30.48 2.24 23.10
N TRP A 226 -31.17 1.79 22.05
CA TRP A 226 -31.75 0.45 22.01
C TRP A 226 -30.68 -0.64 22.09
N ILE A 227 -29.62 -0.55 21.30
CA ILE A 227 -28.52 -1.53 21.34
C ILE A 227 -27.83 -1.56 22.73
N LEU A 228 -27.66 -0.40 23.36
CA LEU A 228 -26.98 -0.28 24.65
C LEU A 228 -27.85 -0.66 25.87
N GLN A 229 -29.13 -1.01 25.66
CA GLN A 229 -29.98 -1.52 26.74
C GLN A 229 -29.51 -2.89 27.25
N ASP A 230 -28.92 -3.71 26.40
CA ASP A 230 -28.30 -4.98 26.79
C ASP A 230 -26.87 -4.75 27.31
N PRO A 231 -26.58 -5.01 28.59
CA PRO A 231 -25.23 -4.88 29.15
C PRO A 231 -24.18 -5.73 28.43
N SER A 232 -24.57 -6.90 27.93
CA SER A 232 -23.69 -7.82 27.18
C SER A 232 -23.27 -7.23 25.84
N LEU A 233 -24.21 -6.64 25.10
CA LEU A 233 -23.93 -5.96 23.84
C LEU A 233 -23.09 -4.71 24.05
N ARG A 234 -23.40 -3.94 25.09
CA ARG A 234 -22.60 -2.76 25.46
C ARG A 234 -21.14 -3.13 25.67
N GLU A 235 -20.86 -4.18 26.45
CA GLU A 235 -19.49 -4.62 26.69
C GLU A 235 -18.79 -5.06 25.38
N LYS A 236 -19.50 -5.81 24.53
CA LYS A 236 -18.96 -6.24 23.23
C LYS A 236 -18.67 -5.06 22.29
N ILE A 237 -19.51 -4.02 22.29
CA ILE A 237 -19.32 -2.80 21.48
C ILE A 237 -18.16 -1.96 22.03
N ASP A 238 -18.01 -1.86 23.36
CA ASP A 238 -16.86 -1.19 23.97
C ASP A 238 -15.55 -1.89 23.61
N ARG A 239 -15.53 -3.23 23.64
CA ARG A 239 -14.38 -4.04 23.16
C ARG A 239 -14.12 -3.84 21.67
N PHE A 240 -15.18 -3.82 20.85
CA PHE A 240 -15.09 -3.55 19.41
C PHE A 240 -14.43 -2.19 19.13
N ASN A 241 -14.84 -1.14 19.84
CA ASN A 241 -14.28 0.20 19.68
C ASN A 241 -12.81 0.28 20.09
N LYS A 242 -12.40 -0.39 21.17
CA LYS A 242 -10.98 -0.44 21.57
C LYS A 242 -10.11 -1.10 20.50
N ILE A 243 -10.52 -2.25 19.98
CA ILE A 243 -9.78 -2.97 18.93
C ILE A 243 -9.76 -2.15 17.63
N LYS A 244 -10.85 -1.44 17.31
CA LYS A 244 -10.90 -0.52 16.17
C LYS A 244 -9.85 0.59 16.28
N GLU A 245 -9.68 1.19 17.46
CA GLU A 245 -8.65 2.21 17.71
C GLU A 245 -7.23 1.64 17.60
N GLU A 246 -7.00 0.45 18.14
CA GLU A 246 -5.72 -0.28 18.01
C GLU A 246 -5.39 -0.59 16.55
N LEU A 247 -6.37 -1.02 15.76
CA LEU A 247 -6.23 -1.28 14.34
C LEU A 247 -5.89 0.00 13.55
N ILE A 248 -6.59 1.11 13.81
CA ILE A 248 -6.29 2.41 13.17
C ILE A 248 -4.86 2.87 13.51
N ASN A 249 -4.44 2.71 14.76
CA ASN A 249 -3.07 3.05 15.17
C ASN A 249 -2.02 2.20 14.43
N THR A 250 -2.30 0.90 14.25
CA THR A 250 -1.43 -0.02 13.50
C THR A 250 -1.35 0.38 12.02
N ILE A 251 -2.48 0.76 11.41
CA ILE A 251 -2.51 1.29 10.05
C ILE A 251 -1.60 2.51 9.92
N ASN A 252 -1.73 3.48 10.84
CA ASN A 252 -0.92 4.71 10.80
C ASN A 252 0.59 4.42 10.87
N LYS A 253 1.00 3.52 11.77
CA LYS A 253 2.41 3.11 11.91
C LYS A 253 2.94 2.42 10.66
N LEU A 254 2.11 1.56 10.05
CA LEU A 254 2.48 0.84 8.84
C LEU A 254 2.59 1.78 7.64
N GLU A 255 1.68 2.74 7.50
CA GLU A 255 1.77 3.81 6.51
C GLU A 255 3.06 4.62 6.69
N GLU A 256 3.38 5.03 7.92
CA GLU A 256 4.59 5.79 8.24
C GLU A 256 5.87 5.03 7.88
N GLU A 257 5.96 3.75 8.26
CA GLU A 257 7.15 2.92 8.00
C GLU A 257 7.39 2.71 6.50
N ILE A 258 6.32 2.44 5.74
CA ILE A 258 6.40 2.31 4.28
C ILE A 258 6.82 3.66 3.66
N ASN A 259 6.28 4.78 4.13
CA ASN A 259 6.63 6.11 3.63
C ASN A 259 8.09 6.48 3.93
N ASN A 260 8.62 6.09 5.09
CA ASN A 260 10.03 6.28 5.46
C ASN A 260 10.96 5.50 4.53
N LEU A 261 10.67 4.22 4.30
CA LEU A 261 11.38 3.39 3.31
C LEU A 261 11.40 4.06 1.93
N PHE A 262 10.26 4.58 1.47
CA PHE A 262 10.20 5.27 0.18
C PHE A 262 11.01 6.55 0.11
N LYS A 263 11.04 7.31 1.19
CA LYS A 263 11.82 8.54 1.28
C LYS A 263 13.32 8.23 1.21
N GLU A 264 13.79 7.21 1.91
CA GLU A 264 15.18 6.76 1.86
C GLU A 264 15.55 6.26 0.46
N TRP A 265 14.71 5.42 -0.15
CA TRP A 265 14.90 4.97 -1.53
C TRP A 265 14.93 6.10 -2.55
N ARG A 266 14.05 7.10 -2.43
CA ARG A 266 14.04 8.27 -3.31
C ARG A 266 15.36 9.02 -3.25
N ASN A 267 15.90 9.22 -2.05
CA ASN A 267 17.14 9.97 -1.83
C ASN A 267 18.36 9.20 -2.36
N GLU A 268 18.46 7.90 -2.06
CA GLU A 268 19.61 7.08 -2.44
C GLU A 268 19.65 6.81 -3.96
N TYR A 269 18.50 6.42 -4.52
CA TYR A 269 18.41 5.95 -5.89
C TYR A 269 17.97 7.02 -6.90
N GLY A 270 17.57 8.20 -6.43
CA GLY A 270 17.08 9.28 -7.29
C GLY A 270 15.83 8.87 -8.07
N LEU A 271 14.87 8.23 -7.39
CA LEU A 271 13.59 7.83 -7.98
C LEU A 271 12.89 9.06 -8.58
N THR A 272 12.48 9.00 -9.85
CA THR A 272 11.76 10.11 -10.49
C THR A 272 10.26 9.97 -10.32
N ALA A 273 9.53 11.03 -10.65
CA ALA A 273 8.06 11.04 -10.71
C ALA A 273 7.49 9.88 -11.56
N LEU A 274 8.24 9.42 -12.57
CA LEU A 274 7.79 8.37 -13.47
C LEU A 274 7.85 7.00 -12.81
N GLU A 275 8.89 6.72 -12.01
CA GLU A 275 8.95 5.50 -11.19
C GLU A 275 7.97 5.54 -10.00
N MET A 276 7.57 6.74 -9.55
CA MET A 276 6.66 6.94 -8.42
C MET A 276 5.20 7.17 -8.82
N ARG A 277 4.86 7.11 -10.12
CA ARG A 277 3.58 7.57 -10.67
C ARG A 277 2.32 6.83 -10.15
N GLN A 278 2.49 5.72 -9.42
CA GLN A 278 1.41 4.94 -8.82
C GLN A 278 1.53 4.85 -7.29
N TYR A 279 2.40 5.66 -6.67
CA TYR A 279 2.52 5.76 -5.22
C TYR A 279 1.61 6.86 -4.68
N GLN A 280 0.64 6.51 -3.84
CA GLN A 280 -0.38 7.43 -3.33
C GLN A 280 0.23 8.65 -2.58
N GLY A 281 1.36 8.48 -1.90
CA GLY A 281 2.05 9.58 -1.19
C GLY A 281 2.77 10.59 -2.08
N TYR A 282 2.84 10.38 -3.41
CA TYR A 282 3.47 11.32 -4.34
C TYR A 282 2.54 12.47 -4.76
N ILE A 283 1.22 12.33 -4.59
CA ILE A 283 0.25 13.38 -4.97
C ILE A 283 0.15 14.46 -3.88
N SER A 284 0.65 14.18 -2.66
CA SER A 284 0.55 15.05 -1.48
C SER A 284 1.89 15.57 -0.94
N MET A 285 3.02 15.33 -1.61
CA MET A 285 4.34 15.92 -1.33
C MET A 285 4.84 16.75 -2.52
#